data_AF-A0AA93DL58-F1
#
_entry.id   AF-A0AA93DL58-F1
#
_cell.length_a   1.000
_cell.length_b   1.000
_cell.length_c   1.000
_cell.angle_alpha   90.00
_cell.angle_beta   90.00
_cell.angle_gamma   90.00
#
_symmetry.space_group_name_H-M   'P 1'
#
loop_
_entity.id
_entity.type
_entity.pdbx_description
1 polymer ?
#
loop_
_entity_poly.entity_id
_entity_poly.type
_entity_poly.pdbx_seq_one_letter_code
_entity_poly.pdbx_strand_id
1 'polypeptide(L)'
;MQQGSTISSVFKTSRDLPENYVIRKDIDDKFIDALTQETHVVIYGSSKQGKTSLRKKNLLQNDYIDITCSNNWRLEDIHVAILKKIGYQVSTSQSKTLKGTAKVKIGINIPFIGKCQGSW
;
A
#
# COMPACT_ATOMS: atom_id res chain seq x y z
N MET A 1 -4.44 -1.46 -28.91
CA MET A 1 -5.87 -1.20 -29.19
C MET A 1 -6.31 -0.11 -28.25
N GLN A 2 -6.54 1.12 -28.73
CA GLN A 2 -7.05 2.20 -27.88
C GLN A 2 -8.56 2.01 -27.74
N GLN A 3 -9.00 1.67 -26.54
CA GLN A 3 -10.42 1.57 -26.20
C GLN A 3 -10.96 3.00 -26.13
N GLY A 4 -12.00 3.32 -26.92
CA GLY A 4 -12.59 4.66 -26.97
C GLY A 4 -13.07 5.13 -25.59
N SER A 5 -12.92 6.42 -25.31
CA SER A 5 -13.37 7.04 -24.06
C SER A 5 -14.85 6.69 -23.82
N THR A 6 -15.14 6.12 -22.66
CA THR A 6 -16.50 5.75 -22.29
C THR A 6 -17.03 6.78 -21.29
N ILE A 7 -18.31 7.09 -21.31
CA ILE A 7 -18.93 8.05 -20.36
C ILE A 7 -18.57 7.72 -18.90
N SER A 8 -18.39 6.44 -18.58
CA SER A 8 -17.93 5.99 -17.27
C SER A 8 -16.49 6.35 -16.92
N SER A 9 -15.55 6.39 -17.88
CA SER A 9 -14.15 6.78 -17.60
C SER A 9 -14.02 8.27 -17.32
N VAL A 10 -14.97 9.07 -17.83
CA VAL A 10 -15.04 10.51 -17.60
C VAL A 10 -15.78 10.85 -16.30
N PHE A 11 -16.98 10.28 -16.06
CA PHE A 11 -17.89 10.79 -15.01
C PHE A 11 -18.07 9.88 -13.79
N LYS A 12 -17.69 8.59 -13.85
CA LYS A 12 -17.84 7.72 -12.67
C LYS A 12 -16.65 7.85 -11.74
N THR A 13 -16.90 7.59 -10.46
CA THR A 13 -15.84 7.33 -9.47
C THR A 13 -15.19 5.97 -9.77
N SER A 14 -14.29 5.93 -10.75
CA SER A 14 -13.50 4.75 -11.09
C SER A 14 -12.29 4.63 -10.14
N ARG A 15 -11.66 3.44 -10.16
CA ARG A 15 -10.39 3.21 -9.45
C ARG A 15 -9.21 3.87 -10.16
N ASP A 16 -9.38 4.34 -11.39
CA ASP A 16 -8.32 4.98 -12.16
C ASP A 16 -8.43 6.50 -12.03
N LEU A 17 -7.45 7.22 -12.57
CA LEU A 17 -7.57 8.66 -12.68
C LEU A 17 -8.66 8.98 -13.72
N PRO A 18 -9.67 9.79 -13.40
CA PRO A 18 -10.71 10.11 -14.36
C PRO A 18 -10.13 10.98 -15.48
N GLU A 19 -10.59 10.76 -16.71
CA GLU A 19 -10.08 11.45 -17.90
C GLU A 19 -10.34 12.97 -17.88
N ASN A 20 -11.32 13.42 -17.08
CA ASN A 20 -11.65 14.84 -16.90
C ASN A 20 -10.88 15.53 -15.77
N TYR A 21 -9.76 14.95 -15.30
CA TYR A 21 -8.96 15.62 -14.28
C TYR A 21 -8.41 16.95 -14.81
N VAL A 22 -8.81 18.06 -14.20
CA VAL A 22 -8.29 19.39 -14.49
C VAL A 22 -7.22 19.74 -13.45
N ILE A 23 -6.04 20.15 -13.93
CA ILE A 23 -4.91 20.57 -13.08
C ILE A 23 -5.29 21.87 -12.37
N ARG A 24 -5.10 21.89 -11.06
CA ARG A 24 -5.36 23.04 -10.20
C ARG A 24 -4.01 23.55 -9.72
N LYS A 25 -3.38 24.45 -10.48
CA LYS A 25 -2.00 24.94 -10.22
C LYS A 25 -1.75 25.22 -8.73
N ASP A 26 -2.60 26.01 -8.09
CA ASP A 26 -2.46 26.37 -6.67
C ASP A 26 -2.47 25.20 -5.67
N ILE A 27 -2.96 24.02 -6.06
CA ILE A 27 -3.08 22.83 -5.21
C ILE A 27 -2.06 21.76 -5.65
N ASP A 28 -1.99 21.46 -6.93
CA ASP A 28 -1.06 20.49 -7.49
C ASP A 28 0.40 20.94 -7.24
N ASP A 29 0.72 22.22 -7.47
CA ASP A 29 2.08 22.74 -7.27
C ASP A 29 2.46 22.71 -5.78
N LYS A 30 1.55 23.14 -4.88
CA LYS A 30 1.79 23.05 -3.43
C LYS A 30 1.95 21.61 -2.93
N PHE A 31 1.26 20.66 -3.55
CA PHE A 31 1.39 19.25 -3.21
C PHE A 31 2.77 18.72 -3.61
N ILE A 32 3.25 19.05 -4.82
CA ILE A 32 4.59 18.68 -5.28
C ILE A 32 5.67 19.34 -4.42
N ASP A 33 5.53 20.63 -4.12
CA ASP A 33 6.46 21.36 -3.25
C ASP A 33 6.52 20.73 -1.85
N ALA A 34 5.37 20.35 -1.27
CA ALA A 34 5.34 19.69 0.03
C ALA A 34 6.02 18.30 0.00
N LEU A 35 5.89 17.55 -1.10
CA LEU A 35 6.54 16.25 -1.26
C LEU A 35 8.07 16.36 -1.37
N THR A 36 8.58 17.43 -2.00
CA THR A 36 10.04 17.64 -2.14
C THR A 36 10.72 18.03 -0.84
N GLN A 37 9.97 18.49 0.17
CA GLN A 37 10.51 18.87 1.48
C GLN A 37 10.74 17.68 2.42
N GLU A 38 10.48 16.43 2.00
CA GLU A 38 10.61 15.21 2.81
C GLU A 38 9.84 15.25 4.15
N THR A 39 8.76 16.04 4.20
CA THR A 39 7.92 16.19 5.40
C THR A 39 6.66 15.30 5.34
N HIS A 40 6.03 15.07 6.50
CA HIS A 40 4.78 14.34 6.56
C HIS A 40 3.59 15.21 6.13
N VAL A 41 3.02 14.92 4.96
CA VAL A 41 1.91 15.67 4.36
C VAL A 41 0.56 15.04 4.70
N VAL A 42 -0.36 15.83 5.24
CA VAL A 42 -1.75 15.41 5.51
C VAL A 42 -2.72 16.14 4.59
N ILE A 43 -3.42 15.40 3.73
CA ILE A 43 -4.45 15.93 2.84
C ILE A 43 -5.82 15.64 3.42
N TYR A 44 -6.57 16.69 3.77
CA TYR A 44 -7.91 16.58 4.35
C TYR A 44 -8.96 17.29 3.49
N GLY A 45 -10.24 17.01 3.75
CA GLY A 45 -11.38 17.63 3.08
C GLY A 45 -12.55 16.68 2.93
N SER A 46 -13.70 17.19 2.49
CA SER A 46 -14.94 16.41 2.34
C SER A 46 -14.80 15.23 1.37
N SER A 47 -15.73 14.28 1.47
CA SER A 47 -15.80 13.16 0.53
C SER A 47 -15.93 13.67 -0.91
N LYS A 48 -15.37 12.92 -1.87
CA LYS A 48 -15.42 13.21 -3.32
C LYS A 48 -14.75 14.50 -3.80
N GLN A 49 -13.94 15.17 -2.98
CA GLN A 49 -13.19 16.37 -3.41
C GLN A 49 -11.96 16.10 -4.31
N GLY A 50 -11.70 14.84 -4.65
CA GLY A 50 -10.59 14.46 -5.54
C GLY A 50 -9.24 14.24 -4.85
N LYS A 51 -9.20 14.02 -3.52
CA LYS A 51 -7.96 13.70 -2.78
C LYS A 51 -7.18 12.54 -3.39
N THR A 52 -7.87 11.45 -3.72
CA THR A 52 -7.27 10.27 -4.35
C THR A 52 -6.81 10.56 -5.78
N SER A 53 -7.53 11.43 -6.51
CA SER A 53 -7.17 11.83 -7.87
C SER A 53 -5.93 12.73 -7.89
N LEU A 54 -5.83 13.67 -6.94
CA LEU A 54 -4.65 14.53 -6.75
C LEU A 54 -3.38 13.70 -6.55
N ARG A 55 -3.45 12.67 -5.68
CA ARG A 55 -2.35 11.73 -5.48
C ARG A 55 -1.96 11.01 -6.77
N LYS A 56 -2.94 10.39 -7.45
CA LYS A 56 -2.71 9.59 -8.67
C LYS A 56 -2.19 10.41 -9.85
N LYS A 57 -2.55 11.69 -9.92
CA LYS A 57 -2.10 12.56 -10.99
C LYS A 57 -0.62 12.92 -10.84
N ASN A 58 -0.18 13.17 -9.61
CA ASN A 58 1.15 13.73 -9.32
C ASN A 58 2.20 12.68 -8.92
N LEU A 59 1.78 11.46 -8.55
CA LEU A 59 2.69 10.37 -8.19
C LEU A 59 2.55 9.19 -9.15
N LEU A 60 3.68 8.63 -9.58
CA LEU A 60 3.68 7.39 -10.36
C LEU A 60 3.40 6.20 -9.45
N GLN A 61 2.75 5.18 -9.99
CA GLN A 61 2.35 4.00 -9.23
C GLN A 61 3.52 3.23 -8.60
N ASN A 62 4.74 3.40 -9.12
CA ASN A 62 5.94 2.76 -8.63
C ASN A 62 6.64 3.53 -7.50
N ASP A 63 6.26 4.79 -7.28
CA ASP A 63 6.96 5.69 -6.35
C ASP A 63 6.39 5.61 -4.93
N TYR A 64 5.26 4.93 -4.73
CA TYR A 64 4.59 4.88 -3.44
C TYR A 64 3.90 3.55 -3.16
N ILE A 65 3.68 3.30 -1.87
CA ILE A 65 2.88 2.17 -1.39
C ILE A 65 1.49 2.68 -0.96
N ASP A 66 0.43 2.10 -1.53
CA ASP A 66 -0.94 2.43 -1.16
C ASP A 66 -1.47 1.48 -0.07
N ILE A 67 -1.88 2.05 1.06
CA ILE A 67 -2.44 1.32 2.21
C ILE A 67 -3.79 1.94 2.57
N THR A 68 -4.85 1.17 2.39
CA THR A 68 -6.20 1.56 2.80
C THR A 68 -6.42 1.16 4.26
N CYS A 69 -6.40 2.14 5.16
CA CYS A 69 -6.70 1.91 6.57
C CYS A 69 -8.21 1.81 6.80
N SER A 70 -8.63 0.92 7.67
CA SER A 70 -10.00 0.85 8.20
C SER A 70 -10.03 1.38 9.64
N ASN A 71 -11.21 1.82 10.10
CA ASN A 71 -11.41 2.41 11.43
C ASN A 71 -11.11 1.46 12.59
N ASN A 72 -11.11 0.15 12.35
CA ASN A 72 -10.93 -0.91 13.33
C ASN A 72 -9.48 -1.41 13.41
N TRP A 73 -8.53 -0.77 12.74
CA TRP A 73 -7.14 -1.22 12.71
C TRP A 73 -6.38 -0.79 13.96
N ARG A 74 -5.55 -1.70 14.46
CA ARG A 74 -4.53 -1.42 15.48
C ARG A 74 -3.22 -1.03 14.81
N LEU A 75 -2.29 -0.48 15.61
CA LEU A 75 -0.96 -0.13 15.12
C LEU A 75 -0.24 -1.35 14.51
N GLU A 76 -0.43 -2.54 15.10
CA GLU A 76 0.16 -3.78 14.58
C GLU A 76 -0.36 -4.10 13.17
N ASP A 77 -1.65 -3.87 12.91
CA ASP A 77 -2.28 -4.14 11.60
C ASP A 77 -1.71 -3.25 10.51
N ILE A 78 -1.41 -1.98 10.83
CA ILE A 78 -0.78 -1.03 9.90
C ILE A 78 0.62 -1.52 9.52
N HIS A 79 1.44 -1.90 10.51
CA HIS A 79 2.78 -2.42 10.24
C HIS A 79 2.76 -3.69 9.40
N VAL A 80 1.84 -4.62 9.70
CA VAL A 80 1.66 -5.84 8.92
C VAL A 80 1.21 -5.52 7.48
N ALA A 81 0.34 -4.52 7.29
CA ALA A 81 -0.10 -4.10 5.97
C ALA A 81 1.05 -3.49 5.15
N ILE A 82 1.91 -2.67 5.77
CA ILE A 82 3.12 -2.12 5.14
C ILE A 82 4.04 -3.26 4.70
N LEU A 83 4.37 -4.19 5.59
CA LEU A 83 5.28 -5.31 5.30
C LEU A 83 4.76 -6.19 4.16
N LYS A 84 3.45 -6.50 4.16
CA LYS A 84 2.81 -7.27 3.08
C LYS A 84 2.94 -6.59 1.72
N LYS A 85 2.84 -5.26 1.67
CA LYS A 85 2.97 -4.50 0.41
C LYS A 85 4.39 -4.47 -0.14
N ILE A 86 5.40 -4.54 0.73
CA ILE A 86 6.82 -4.61 0.35
C ILE A 86 7.20 -6.04 -0.08
N GLY A 87 6.31 -7.02 0.09
CA GLY A 87 6.52 -8.42 -0.33
C GLY A 87 6.95 -9.36 0.80
N TYR A 88 6.92 -8.91 2.05
CA TYR A 88 7.19 -9.78 3.19
C TYR A 88 5.95 -10.61 3.56
N GLN A 89 6.16 -11.91 3.73
CA GLN A 89 5.14 -12.80 4.28
C GLN A 89 5.18 -12.75 5.80
N VAL A 90 4.19 -12.11 6.41
CA VAL A 90 4.03 -12.09 7.86
C VAL A 90 3.40 -13.40 8.29
N SER A 91 4.19 -14.30 8.88
CA SER A 91 3.71 -15.52 9.52
C SER A 91 3.32 -15.22 10.97
N THR A 92 2.02 -15.04 11.21
CA THR A 92 1.50 -14.99 12.59
C THR A 92 1.57 -16.40 13.16
N SER A 93 2.62 -16.71 13.92
CA SER A 93 2.64 -17.93 14.73
C SER A 93 1.57 -17.78 15.82
N GLN A 94 0.39 -18.33 15.59
CA GLN A 94 -0.51 -18.67 16.69
C GLN A 94 0.17 -19.80 17.48
N SER A 95 1.08 -19.46 18.39
CA SER A 95 1.36 -20.39 19.47
C SER A 95 0.06 -20.46 20.27
N LYS A 96 -0.69 -21.55 20.07
CA LYS A 96 -1.63 -22.01 21.08
C LYS A 96 -0.81 -22.30 22.33
N THR A 97 -0.55 -21.27 23.12
CA THR A 97 0.13 -21.38 24.40
C THR A 97 -0.87 -21.91 25.40
N LEU A 98 -1.06 -23.22 25.39
CA LEU A 98 -1.21 -23.95 26.63
C LEU A 98 0.19 -23.98 27.25
N LYS A 99 0.44 -23.13 28.25
CA LYS A 99 1.63 -23.13 29.13
C LYS A 99 3.02 -22.92 28.46
N GLY A 100 3.70 -21.84 28.87
CA GLY A 100 5.16 -21.79 28.92
C GLY A 100 5.90 -21.30 27.67
N THR A 101 6.44 -20.08 27.76
CA THR A 101 7.73 -19.63 27.16
C THR A 101 8.05 -20.08 25.72
N ALA A 102 7.51 -19.37 24.72
CA ALA A 102 7.83 -19.61 23.31
C ALA A 102 9.07 -18.82 22.83
N LYS A 103 10.14 -19.57 22.49
CA LYS A 103 11.31 -19.09 21.74
C LYS A 103 10.94 -18.87 20.27
N VAL A 104 11.14 -17.66 19.74
CA VAL A 104 10.93 -17.33 18.33
C VAL A 104 12.04 -17.98 17.49
N LYS A 105 11.68 -18.88 16.56
CA LYS A 105 12.57 -19.40 15.52
C LYS A 105 12.19 -18.76 14.18
N ILE A 106 13.11 -18.00 13.60
CA ILE A 106 12.99 -17.44 12.25
C ILE A 106 13.54 -18.49 11.29
N GLY A 107 12.67 -19.09 10.47
CA GLY A 107 13.06 -20.04 9.42
C GLY A 107 13.14 -19.33 8.08
N ILE A 108 14.34 -19.24 7.51
CA ILE A 108 14.57 -18.83 6.11
C ILE A 108 14.27 -20.06 5.24
N ASN A 109 13.29 -19.96 4.35
CA ASN A 109 13.03 -20.99 3.35
C ASN A 109 13.96 -20.75 2.15
N ILE A 110 15.12 -21.39 2.13
CA ILE A 110 15.97 -21.48 0.94
C ILE A 110 15.46 -22.68 0.11
N PRO A 111 14.91 -22.48 -1.10
CA PRO A 111 14.34 -23.55 -1.90
C PRO A 111 15.42 -24.29 -2.68
N PHE A 112 16.50 -24.76 -2.05
CA PHE A 112 17.48 -25.65 -2.71
C PHE A 112 18.49 -26.22 -1.70
N ILE A 113 18.14 -27.25 -0.93
CA ILE A 113 19.17 -28.12 -0.34
C ILE A 113 18.68 -29.57 -0.35
N GLY A 114 19.44 -30.41 -1.06
CA GLY A 114 19.10 -31.79 -1.38
C GLY A 114 18.95 -32.68 -0.15
N LYS A 115 18.04 -33.65 -0.26
CA LYS A 115 17.95 -34.77 0.67
C LYS A 115 19.22 -35.62 0.54
N CYS A 116 20.13 -35.52 1.50
CA CYS A 116 21.10 -36.59 1.79
C CYS A 116 20.80 -37.11 3.19
N GLN A 117 20.09 -38.23 3.27
CA GLN A 117 20.01 -39.05 4.48
C GLN A 117 21.34 -39.79 4.64
N GLY A 118 22.07 -39.46 5.71
CA GLY A 118 23.20 -40.25 6.21
C GLY A 118 22.88 -40.74 7.61
N SER A 119 22.68 -42.04 7.74
CA SER A 119 22.59 -42.81 8.98
C SER A 119 23.91 -43.53 9.16
N TRP A 120 24.65 -43.26 10.23
CA TRP A 120 25.44 -44.18 11.07
C TRP A 120 25.82 -43.46 12.36
#